data_AF-A0A380P0T1-F1
#
_entry.id   AF-A0A380P0T1-F1
#
_cell.length_a   1.000
_cell.length_b   1.000
_cell.length_c   1.000
_cell.angle_alpha   90.00
_cell.angle_beta   90.00
_cell.angle_gamma   90.00
#
_symmetry.space_group_name_H-M   'P 1'
#
loop_
_entity.id
_entity.type
_entity.pdbx_description
1 polymer ?
#
loop_
_entity_poly.entity_id
_entity_poly.type
_entity_poly.pdbx_seq_one_letter_code
_entity_poly.pdbx_strand_id
1 'polypeptide(L)' 'MLEGTIANVPPQGGRKHPNQEFIQIDTTNILFIVGGAFAGIDQIVKERVGAKVVGFGTDSKTAKFNESEDSIMKQVLPED' A
#
# COMPACT_ATOMS: atom_id res chain seq x y z
N MET A 1 13.44 2.58 7.70
CA MET A 1 12.37 2.07 8.58
C MET A 1 12.00 3.19 9.52
N LEU A 2 10.72 3.61 9.56
CA LEU A 2 10.25 4.72 10.40
C LEU A 2 9.68 4.22 11.74
N GLU A 3 9.20 2.97 11.76
CA GLU A 3 8.67 2.27 12.93
C GLU A 3 9.77 1.48 13.67
N GLY A 4 9.65 1.38 15.00
CA GLY A 4 10.50 0.52 15.84
C GLY A 4 11.99 0.90 15.84
N THR A 5 12.32 2.18 15.72
CA THR A 5 13.71 2.65 15.61
C THR A 5 13.97 3.90 16.44
N ILE A 6 15.26 4.24 16.64
CA ILE A 6 15.68 5.53 17.18
C ILE A 6 15.92 6.49 16.01
N ALA A 7 14.99 7.43 15.82
CA ALA A 7 15.05 8.45 14.78
C ALA A 7 15.73 9.74 15.30
N ASN A 8 16.63 10.33 14.49
CA ASN A 8 17.25 11.63 14.79
C ASN A 8 16.47 12.75 14.12
N VAL A 9 15.85 13.64 14.90
CA VAL A 9 15.01 14.74 14.42
C VAL A 9 15.62 16.09 14.84
N PRO A 10 15.76 17.07 13.92
CA PRO A 10 16.23 18.40 14.28
C PRO A 10 15.17 19.13 15.15
N PRO A 11 15.58 19.83 16.22
CA PRO A 11 14.65 20.51 17.14
C PRO A 11 13.87 21.68 16.52
N GLN A 12 14.39 22.25 15.43
CA GLN A 12 13.75 23.34 14.70
C GLN A 12 13.71 22.98 13.22
N GLY A 13 12.56 23.21 12.59
CA GLY A 13 12.40 23.08 11.14
C GLY A 13 13.27 24.11 10.42
N GLY A 14 14.07 23.66 9.45
CA GLY A 14 15.02 24.50 8.73
C GLY A 14 16.04 23.66 7.96
N ARG A 15 16.88 24.31 7.14
CA ARG A 15 18.01 23.62 6.50
C ARG A 15 18.99 23.16 7.57
N LYS A 16 19.40 21.89 7.51
CA LYS A 16 20.35 21.27 8.42
C LYS A 16 21.65 22.10 8.49
N HIS A 17 21.85 22.81 9.60
CA HIS A 17 23.14 23.44 9.88
C HIS A 17 24.12 22.40 10.47
N PRO A 18 25.43 22.47 10.15
CA PRO A 18 26.39 21.42 10.51
C PRO A 18 26.54 21.17 12.02
N ASN A 19 26.28 22.17 12.87
CA ASN A 19 26.49 22.10 14.31
C ASN A 19 25.17 21.97 15.10
N GLN A 20 24.08 21.58 14.43
CA GLN A 20 22.78 21.45 15.07
C GLN A 20 22.68 20.12 15.82
N GLU A 21 22.35 20.19 17.11
CA GLU A 21 22.05 19.01 17.93
C GLU A 21 20.77 18.32 17.44
N PHE A 22 20.75 16.99 17.51
CA PHE A 22 19.61 16.17 17.15
C PHE A 22 18.90 15.65 18.39
N ILE A 23 17.57 15.58 18.33
CA ILE A 23 16.76 14.88 19.32
C ILE A 23 16.61 13.43 18.84
N GLN A 24 16.87 12.49 19.74
CA GLN A 24 16.60 11.08 19.52
C GLN A 24 15.16 10.75 19.94
N ILE A 25 14.40 10.13 19.04
CA ILE A 25 13.01 9.72 19.28
C ILE A 25 12.91 8.22 19.05
N ASP A 26 12.44 7.48 20.05
CA ASP A 26 12.07 6.07 19.91
C ASP A 26 10.66 5.96 19.30
N THR A 27 10.57 5.32 18.14
CA THR A 27 9.31 5.15 17.41
C THR A 27 8.59 3.83 17.70
N THR A 28 9.05 3.03 18.68
CA THR A 28 8.45 1.74 19.06
C THR A 28 6.96 1.85 19.43
N ASN A 29 6.57 2.96 20.08
CA ASN A 29 5.18 3.18 20.52
C ASN A 29 4.45 4.26 19.71
N ILE A 30 4.96 4.60 18.51
CA ILE A 30 4.31 5.56 17.62
C ILE A 30 3.44 4.78 16.62
N LEU A 31 2.14 5.05 16.61
CA LEU A 31 1.23 4.48 15.63
C LEU A 31 1.41 5.16 14.27
N PHE A 32 1.70 4.36 13.25
CA PHE A 32 1.76 4.81 11.86
C PHE A 32 0.49 4.37 11.12
N ILE A 33 -0.28 5.34 10.62
CA ILE A 33 -1.40 5.09 9.69
C ILE A 33 -0.96 5.56 8.31
N VAL A 34 -0.81 4.63 7.38
CA VAL A 34 -0.48 4.92 5.98
C VAL A 34 -1.74 4.75 5.14
N GLY A 35 -2.05 5.76 4.34
CA GLY A 35 -3.23 5.75 3.48
C GLY A 35 -3.02 6.62 2.25
N GLY A 36 -3.79 6.33 1.20
CA GLY A 36 -3.73 7.05 -0.06
C GLY A 36 -4.79 6.55 -1.04
N ALA A 37 -4.97 7.28 -2.14
CA ALA A 37 -5.77 6.83 -3.26
C ALA A 37 -4.87 6.08 -4.25
N PHE A 38 -5.14 4.79 -4.45
CA PHE A 38 -4.37 3.92 -5.33
C PHE A 38 -5.09 3.79 -6.67
N ALA A 39 -4.80 4.70 -7.60
CA ALA A 39 -5.39 4.65 -8.94
C ALA A 39 -4.94 3.37 -9.68
N GLY A 40 -5.88 2.68 -10.32
CA GLY A 40 -5.62 1.46 -11.10
C GLY A 40 -5.43 0.19 -10.28
N ILE A 41 -5.62 0.23 -8.95
CA ILE A 41 -5.56 -0.98 -8.11
C ILE A 41 -6.61 -2.03 -8.51
N ASP A 42 -7.76 -1.58 -9.01
CA ASP A 42 -8.83 -2.43 -9.51
C ASP A 42 -8.39 -3.25 -10.74
N GLN A 43 -7.62 -2.64 -11.65
CA GLN A 43 -7.09 -3.32 -12.84
C GLN A 43 -6.09 -4.41 -12.45
N ILE A 44 -5.16 -4.10 -11.54
CA ILE A 44 -4.18 -5.05 -11.02
C ILE A 44 -4.89 -6.24 -10.36
N VAL A 45 -5.92 -5.99 -9.56
CA VAL A 45 -6.71 -7.05 -8.92
C VAL A 45 -7.48 -7.89 -9.96
N LYS A 46 -8.10 -7.26 -10.97
CA LYS A 46 -8.82 -7.96 -12.06
C LYS A 46 -7.89 -8.89 -12.85
N GLU A 47 -6.69 -8.43 -13.18
CA GLU A 47 -5.69 -9.24 -13.87
C GLU A 47 -5.27 -10.46 -13.05
N ARG A 48 -5.02 -10.27 -11.75
CA ARG A 48 -4.63 -11.35 -10.83
C ARG A 48 -5.73 -12.39 -10.65
N VAL A 49 -7.00 -11.99 -10.59
CA VAL A 49 -8.16 -12.90 -10.42
C VAL A 49 -8.51 -13.67 -11.71
N GLY A 50 -7.80 -13.42 -12.82
CA GLY A 50 -7.91 -14.24 -14.04
C GLY A 50 -8.99 -13.77 -15.01
N ALA A 51 -9.28 -12.46 -15.07
CA ALA A 51 -10.16 -11.88 -16.09
C ALA A 51 -9.57 -11.91 -17.53
N LYS A 52 -8.48 -12.64 -17.78
CA LYS A 52 -7.93 -12.87 -19.12
C LYS A 52 -8.58 -14.09 -19.75
N VAL A 53 -9.62 -13.86 -20.55
CA VAL A 53 -10.17 -14.88 -21.47
C VAL A 53 -9.33 -14.86 -22.75
N VAL A 54 -8.37 -15.78 -22.87
CA VAL A 54 -7.66 -16.03 -24.14
C VAL A 54 -7.76 -17.52 -24.45
N GLY A 55 -8.68 -17.89 -25.34
CA GLY A 55 -8.81 -19.25 -25.88
C GLY A 55 -10.25 -19.75 -26.03
N PHE A 56 -10.53 -20.41 -27.16
CA PHE A 56 -11.77 -21.14 -27.38
C PHE A 56 -11.80 -22.38 -26.46
N GLY A 57 -12.57 -22.33 -25.36
CA GLY A 57 -12.87 -23.52 -24.55
C GLY A 57 -12.70 -23.41 -23.03
N THR A 58 -12.38 -22.24 -22.46
CA THR A 58 -12.27 -22.12 -21.00
C THR A 58 -13.63 -21.80 -20.36
N ASP A 59 -14.06 -22.66 -19.43
CA ASP A 59 -15.28 -22.54 -18.62
C ASP A 59 -15.50 -21.10 -18.13
N SER A 60 -16.60 -20.49 -18.57
CA SER A 60 -17.08 -19.14 -18.23
C SER A 60 -17.50 -18.99 -16.75
N LYS A 61 -16.97 -19.82 -15.84
CA LYS A 61 -17.31 -19.81 -14.41
C LYS A 61 -16.56 -18.72 -13.63
N THR A 62 -15.47 -18.18 -14.18
CA THR A 62 -14.71 -17.08 -13.56
C THR A 62 -15.37 -15.70 -13.80
N ALA A 63 -16.32 -15.61 -14.74
CA ALA A 63 -17.13 -14.41 -15.00
C ALA A 63 -18.28 -14.21 -13.98
N LYS A 64 -18.13 -14.72 -12.75
CA LYS A 64 -19.12 -14.60 -11.66
C LYS A 64 -18.66 -13.72 -10.49
N PHE A 65 -17.56 -12.98 -10.65
CA PHE A 65 -17.30 -11.85 -9.75
C PHE A 65 -18.17 -10.70 -10.22
N ASN A 66 -19.25 -10.43 -9.46
CA ASN A 66 -20.14 -9.29 -9.69
C ASN A 66 -19.31 -8.04 -9.99
N GLU A 67 -19.50 -7.41 -11.15
CA GLU A 67 -18.71 -6.29 -11.66
C GLU A 67 -18.84 -4.97 -10.85
N SER A 68 -19.24 -5.03 -9.58
CA SER A 68 -19.24 -3.86 -8.71
C SER A 68 -17.83 -3.59 -8.17
N GLU A 69 -17.44 -2.32 -8.11
CA GLU A 69 -16.15 -1.89 -7.55
C GLU A 69 -15.93 -2.43 -6.13
N ASP A 70 -17.00 -2.49 -5.33
CA ASP A 70 -17.00 -3.07 -3.97
C ASP A 70 -16.59 -4.55 -3.93
N SER A 71 -16.86 -5.33 -4.97
CA SER A 71 -16.49 -6.75 -5.00
C SER A 71 -14.99 -6.93 -5.28
N ILE A 72 -14.45 -6.05 -6.14
CA ILE A 72 -13.05 -6.06 -6.58
C ILE A 72 -12.15 -5.58 -5.44
N MET A 73 -12.54 -4.51 -4.74
CA MET A 73 -11.75 -3.98 -3.62
C MET A 73 -11.60 -4.97 -2.46
N LYS A 74 -12.60 -5.84 -2.24
CA LYS A 74 -12.52 -6.93 -1.24
C LYS A 74 -11.51 -8.02 -1.58
N GLN A 75 -11.04 -8.06 -2.82
CA GLN A 75 -10.06 -9.04 -3.28
C GLN A 75 -8.62 -8.52 -3.17
N VAL A 76 -8.38 -7.27 -2.77
CA VAL A 76 -7.00 -6.74 -2.59
C VAL A 76 -6.24 -7.61 -1.59
N LEU A 77 -5.07 -8.07 -2.01
CA LEU A 77 -4.16 -8.85 -1.17
C LEU A 77 -2.75 -8.26 -1.31
N PRO A 78 -1.92 -8.35 -0.25
CA PRO A 78 -0.48 -8.18 -0.38
C PRO A 78 0.09 -9.14 -1.42
N GLU A 79 1.18 -8.73 -2.07
CA GLU A 79 1.93 -9.61 -2.98
C GLU A 79 2.84 -10.59 -2.23
N ASP A 80 3.11 -10.31 -0.93
CA ASP A 80 3.92 -11.10 0.01
C ASP A 80 3.20 -11.31 1.36
#